data_AF-A0A9D1ZY95-F1
#
_entry.id   AF-A0A9D1ZY95-F1
#
_cell.length_a   1.000
_cell.length_b   1.000
_cell.length_c   1.000
_cell.angle_alpha   90.00
_cell.angle_beta   90.00
_cell.angle_gamma   90.00
#
_symmetry.space_group_name_H-M   'P 1'
#
loop_
_entity.id
_entity.type
_entity.pdbx_description
1 polymer ?
#
loop_
_entity_poly.entity_id
_entity_poly.type
_entity_poly.pdbx_seq_one_letter_code
_entity_poly.pdbx_strand_id
1 'polypeptide(L)'
;MNIRRIERAGDLPAEESFTFSDKAVQGARLGKRENMLYVISPRRFKLYADRADTLTFLAGSGHFKWARGETDFAAGDTFRVEGEGEYEVNGACTFIAKRE
;
A
#
# COMPACT_ATOMS: atom_id res chain seq x y z
N MET A 1 -5.37 14.82 3.35
CA MET A 1 -4.35 13.76 3.33
C MET A 1 -2.94 14.35 3.40
N ASN A 2 -2.12 13.80 4.29
CA ASN A 2 -0.69 14.07 4.44
C ASN A 2 0.07 12.75 4.29
N ILE A 3 1.08 12.69 3.43
CA ILE A 3 1.85 11.46 3.17
C ILE A 3 3.31 11.75 3.39
N ARG A 4 3.95 10.95 4.24
CA ARG A 4 5.37 11.10 4.59
C ARG A 4 6.06 9.75 4.70
N ARG A 5 7.32 9.69 4.29
CA ARG A 5 8.18 8.53 4.52
C ARG A 5 8.50 8.41 6.01
N ILE A 6 8.50 7.20 6.54
CA ILE A 6 8.82 6.89 7.94
C ILE A 6 9.75 5.67 8.00
N GLU A 7 10.40 5.47 9.14
CA GLU A 7 11.10 4.22 9.43
C GLU A 7 10.11 3.09 9.65
N ARG A 8 10.43 1.89 9.14
CA ARG A 8 9.60 0.70 9.34
C ARG A 8 9.69 0.25 10.79
N ALA A 9 8.55 0.19 11.47
CA ALA A 9 8.47 -0.32 12.84
C ALA A 9 8.01 -1.78 12.87
N GLY A 10 8.84 -2.66 13.44
CA GLY A 10 8.53 -4.08 13.64
C GLY A 10 8.57 -4.94 12.38
N ASP A 11 8.26 -6.22 12.57
CA ASP A 11 8.19 -7.20 11.49
C ASP A 11 6.84 -7.16 10.77
N LEU A 12 6.88 -7.44 9.48
CA LEU A 12 5.68 -7.56 8.66
C LEU A 12 5.24 -9.03 8.58
N PRO A 13 3.92 -9.29 8.57
CA PRO A 13 3.40 -10.61 8.27
C PRO A 13 3.90 -11.17 6.93
N ALA A 14 4.20 -12.46 6.90
CA ALA A 14 4.51 -13.17 5.66
C ALA A 14 3.29 -13.29 4.74
N GLU A 15 3.52 -13.43 3.42
CA GLU A 15 2.46 -13.49 2.40
C GLU A 15 1.44 -14.60 2.70
N GLU A 16 1.91 -15.75 3.18
CA GLU A 16 1.10 -16.94 3.43
C GLU A 16 0.10 -16.74 4.58
N SER A 17 0.28 -15.70 5.39
CA SER A 17 -0.66 -15.33 6.45
C SER A 17 -1.88 -14.54 5.97
N PHE A 18 -1.94 -14.17 4.68
CA PHE A 18 -3.06 -13.45 4.08
C PHE A 18 -3.99 -14.39 3.32
N THR A 19 -5.30 -14.15 3.41
CA THR A 19 -6.29 -14.84 2.59
C THR A 19 -6.45 -14.10 1.26
N PHE A 20 -6.07 -14.74 0.16
CA PHE A 20 -6.14 -14.16 -1.18
C PHE A 20 -7.49 -14.38 -1.85
N SER A 21 -7.94 -13.34 -2.57
CA SER A 21 -9.09 -13.44 -3.47
C SER A 21 -8.70 -14.11 -4.78
N ASP A 22 -9.52 -15.04 -5.27
CA ASP A 22 -9.38 -15.63 -6.61
C ASP A 22 -9.64 -14.61 -7.73
N LYS A 23 -10.37 -13.53 -7.42
CA LYS A 23 -10.64 -12.43 -8.34
C LYS A 23 -9.62 -11.32 -8.16
N ALA A 24 -9.11 -10.82 -9.29
CA ALA A 24 -8.29 -9.62 -9.31
C ALA A 24 -9.12 -8.37 -8.94
N VAL A 25 -8.53 -7.48 -8.15
CA VAL A 25 -9.12 -6.18 -7.78
C VAL A 25 -8.27 -5.10 -8.43
N GLN A 26 -8.87 -4.29 -9.31
CA GLN A 26 -8.16 -3.29 -10.11
C GLN A 26 -6.98 -3.87 -10.92
N GLY A 27 -7.03 -5.17 -11.24
CA GLY A 27 -5.95 -5.90 -11.91
C GLY A 27 -4.82 -6.39 -10.98
N ALA A 28 -4.92 -6.15 -9.67
CA ALA A 28 -3.98 -6.64 -8.66
C ALA A 28 -4.50 -7.92 -7.98
N ARG A 29 -3.58 -8.75 -7.49
CA ARG A 29 -3.90 -9.84 -6.56
C ARG A 29 -3.93 -9.26 -5.14
N LEU A 30 -5.04 -9.49 -4.43
CA LEU A 30 -5.32 -8.88 -3.13
C LEU A 30 -5.48 -9.96 -2.05
N GLY A 31 -4.61 -9.91 -1.06
CA GLY A 31 -4.69 -10.67 0.20
C GLY A 31 -5.24 -9.79 1.32
N LYS A 32 -6.02 -10.38 2.23
CA LYS A 32 -6.55 -9.70 3.41
C LYS A 32 -6.18 -10.45 4.68
N ARG A 33 -5.87 -9.71 5.73
CA ARG A 33 -5.67 -10.20 7.10
C ARG A 33 -6.00 -9.08 8.08
N GLU A 34 -6.99 -9.26 8.95
CA GLU A 34 -7.39 -8.23 9.93
C GLU A 34 -7.58 -6.85 9.27
N ASN A 35 -6.86 -5.82 9.72
CA ASN A 35 -6.84 -4.48 9.14
C ASN A 35 -5.73 -4.29 8.09
N MET A 36 -5.17 -5.36 7.54
CA MET A 36 -4.08 -5.31 6.56
C MET A 36 -4.52 -5.83 5.19
N LEU A 37 -3.99 -5.19 4.16
CA LEU A 37 -4.06 -5.63 2.77
C LEU A 37 -2.66 -6.00 2.28
N TYR A 38 -2.53 -7.13 1.61
CA TYR A 38 -1.34 -7.49 0.83
C TYR A 38 -1.67 -7.34 -0.65
N VAL A 39 -0.98 -6.45 -1.33
CA VAL A 39 -1.31 -6.07 -2.72
C VAL A 39 -0.14 -6.36 -3.63
N ILE A 40 -0.38 -7.19 -4.65
CA ILE A 40 0.54 -7.40 -5.77
C ILE A 40 -0.06 -6.70 -6.99
N SER A 41 0.43 -5.48 -7.26
CA SER A 41 -0.08 -4.60 -8.31
C SER A 41 0.84 -4.64 -9.53
N PRO A 42 0.32 -4.92 -10.74
CA PRO A 42 1.12 -4.87 -11.95
C PRO A 42 1.31 -3.44 -12.50
N ARG A 43 0.52 -2.45 -12.04
CA ARG A 43 0.59 -1.07 -12.56
C ARG A 43 0.05 0.00 -11.61
N ARG A 44 -1.27 0.08 -11.38
CA ARG A 44 -1.90 1.13 -10.58
C ARG A 44 -2.90 0.49 -9.65
N PHE A 45 -2.83 0.85 -8.38
CA PHE A 45 -3.80 0.44 -7.38
C PHE A 45 -4.28 1.67 -6.59
N LYS A 46 -5.57 1.97 -6.69
CA LYS A 46 -6.21 3.05 -5.93
C LYS A 46 -6.68 2.54 -4.58
N LEU A 47 -6.40 3.31 -3.55
CA LEU A 47 -6.85 3.08 -2.17
C LEU A 47 -7.62 4.31 -1.68
N TYR A 48 -8.50 4.07 -0.70
CA TYR A 48 -9.11 5.10 0.13
C TYR A 48 -8.66 4.86 1.57
N ALA A 49 -8.11 5.89 2.21
CA ALA A 49 -7.85 5.90 3.65
C ALA A 49 -9.06 6.53 4.35
N ASP A 50 -9.56 5.88 5.39
CA ASP A 50 -10.64 6.43 6.23
C ASP A 50 -10.04 7.38 7.27
N ARG A 51 -9.10 6.87 8.09
CA ARG A 51 -8.34 7.69 9.04
C ARG A 51 -6.86 7.77 8.70
N ALA A 52 -6.19 6.63 8.64
CA ALA A 52 -4.77 6.58 8.31
C ALA A 52 -4.35 5.19 7.84
N ASP A 53 -3.31 5.15 7.01
CA ASP A 53 -2.69 3.91 6.58
C ASP A 53 -1.18 3.96 6.77
N THR A 54 -0.57 2.80 7.00
CA THR A 54 0.87 2.61 6.88
C THR A 54 1.14 1.65 5.73
N LEU A 55 1.86 2.14 4.72
CA LEU A 55 2.20 1.37 3.53
C LEU A 55 3.67 1.02 3.55
N THR A 56 3.98 -0.27 3.49
CA THR A 56 5.35 -0.75 3.31
C THR A 56 5.49 -1.47 1.98
N PHE A 57 6.42 -1.01 1.16
CA PHE A 57 6.74 -1.59 -0.14
C PHE A 57 7.71 -2.75 0.03
N LEU A 58 7.31 -3.94 -0.40
CA LEU A 58 8.09 -5.17 -0.31
C LEU A 58 8.93 -5.41 -1.57
N ALA A 59 8.41 -5.02 -2.73
CA ALA A 59 9.08 -5.20 -4.01
C ALA A 59 8.65 -4.13 -5.03
N GLY A 60 9.51 -3.89 -6.03
CA GLY A 60 9.26 -2.94 -7.11
C GLY A 60 9.56 -1.50 -6.72
N SER A 61 9.16 -0.57 -7.59
CA SER A 61 9.33 0.87 -7.43
C SER A 61 8.28 1.62 -8.26
N GLY A 62 8.13 2.92 -7.97
CA GLY A 62 7.18 3.77 -8.66
C GLY A 62 6.93 5.06 -7.90
N HIS A 63 5.73 5.62 -8.04
CA HIS A 63 5.32 6.85 -7.35
C HIS A 63 3.95 6.71 -6.70
N PHE A 64 3.86 7.30 -5.52
CA PHE A 64 2.66 7.50 -4.74
C PHE A 64 2.03 8.82 -5.16
N LYS A 65 0.71 8.86 -5.38
CA LYS A 65 0.02 10.09 -5.82
C LYS A 65 -1.25 10.35 -5.02
N TRP A 66 -1.48 11.60 -4.66
CA TRP A 66 -2.71 12.09 -4.03
C TRP A 66 -3.07 13.48 -4.57
N ALA A 67 -4.21 14.03 -4.13
CA ALA A 67 -4.76 15.27 -4.67
C ALA A 67 -3.81 16.49 -4.65
N ARG A 68 -2.80 16.49 -3.78
CA ARG A 68 -1.90 17.64 -3.56
C ARG A 68 -0.41 17.33 -3.76
N GLY A 69 -0.07 16.15 -4.29
CA GLY A 69 1.33 15.81 -4.49
C GLY A 69 1.56 14.39 -4.97
N GLU A 70 2.83 14.13 -5.26
CA GLU A 70 3.35 12.81 -5.56
C GLU A 70 4.72 12.64 -4.91
N THR A 71 5.11 11.40 -4.64
CA THR A 71 6.43 11.07 -4.11
C THR A 71 6.84 9.68 -4.56
N ASP A 72 8.12 9.49 -4.87
CA ASP A 72 8.63 8.20 -5.30
C ASP A 72 8.79 7.22 -4.14
N PHE A 73 8.64 5.93 -4.45
CA PHE A 73 8.90 4.81 -3.55
C PHE A 73 9.75 3.74 -4.24
N ALA A 74 10.49 3.00 -3.43
CA ALA A 74 11.15 1.76 -3.81
C ALA A 74 10.89 0.67 -2.76
N ALA A 75 11.24 -0.57 -3.09
CA ALA A 75 11.22 -1.68 -2.14
C ALA A 75 12.01 -1.35 -0.86
N GLY A 76 11.41 -1.63 0.29
CA GLY A 76 11.92 -1.27 1.61
C GLY A 76 11.34 0.02 2.18
N ASP A 77 10.85 0.94 1.34
CA ASP A 77 10.27 2.20 1.84
C ASP A 77 8.97 1.94 2.61
N THR A 78 8.76 2.73 3.67
CA THR A 78 7.50 2.77 4.42
C THR A 78 6.97 4.20 4.48
N PHE A 79 5.67 4.35 4.27
CA PHE A 79 4.97 5.64 4.28
C PHE A 79 3.81 5.62 5.27
N ARG A 80 3.62 6.75 5.93
CA ARG A 80 2.45 7.04 6.73
C ARG A 80 1.53 7.96 5.92
N VAL A 81 0.30 7.51 5.68
CA VAL A 81 -0.79 8.23 5.02
C VAL A 81 -1.78 8.67 6.10
N GLU A 82 -1.94 9.96 6.33
CA GLU A 82 -2.82 10.51 7.38
C GLU A 82 -3.95 11.34 6.78
N GLY A 83 -5.15 11.13 7.30
CA GLY A 83 -6.37 11.83 6.90
C GLY A 83 -7.14 11.11 5.80
N GLU A 84 -8.42 11.43 5.73
CA GLU A 84 -9.37 10.81 4.82
C GLU A 84 -9.10 11.15 3.34
N GLY A 85 -9.31 10.17 2.45
CA GLY A 85 -9.39 10.39 1.00
C GLY A 85 -8.74 9.32 0.13
N GLU A 86 -8.78 9.56 -1.18
CA GLU A 86 -8.17 8.68 -2.19
C GLU A 86 -6.69 8.98 -2.44
N TYR A 87 -5.92 7.92 -2.65
CA TYR A 87 -4.54 7.97 -3.15
C TYR A 87 -4.26 6.77 -4.06
N GLU A 88 -3.20 6.89 -4.86
CA GLU A 88 -2.80 5.90 -5.85
C GLU A 88 -1.37 5.44 -5.63
N VAL A 89 -1.17 4.12 -5.72
CA VAL A 89 0.14 3.50 -5.85
C VAL A 89 0.35 3.17 -7.33
N ASN A 90 1.27 3.87 -7.98
CA ASN A 90 1.60 3.70 -9.40
C ASN A 90 3.00 3.08 -9.55
N GLY A 91 3.10 2.00 -10.30
CA GLY A 91 4.27 1.14 -10.45
C GLY A 91 3.92 -0.34 -10.30
N ALA A 92 4.67 -1.20 -11.00
CA ALA A 92 4.62 -2.64 -10.73
C ALA A 92 5.31 -2.91 -9.38
N CYS A 93 4.53 -3.30 -8.38
CA CYS A 93 5.02 -3.38 -7.00
C CYS A 93 4.22 -4.38 -6.15
N THR A 94 4.81 -4.75 -5.02
CA THR A 94 4.14 -5.47 -3.94
C THR A 94 4.24 -4.66 -2.66
N PHE A 95 3.13 -4.48 -1.94
CA PHE A 95 3.11 -3.71 -0.70
C PHE A 95 2.07 -4.25 0.29
N ILE A 96 2.30 -3.96 1.58
CA ILE A 96 1.32 -4.16 2.64
C ILE A 96 0.76 -2.79 3.05
N ALA A 97 -0.56 -2.67 3.13
CA ALA A 97 -1.24 -1.52 3.72
C ALA A 97 -1.90 -1.93 5.03
N LYS A 98 -1.39 -1.41 6.16
CA LYS A 98 -2.03 -1.53 7.47
C LYS A 98 -2.96 -0.33 7.68
N ARG A 99 -4.25 -0.60 7.82
CA ARG A 99 -5.34 0.37 7.88
C ARG A 99 -5.71 0.72 9.33
N GLU A 100 -6.07 1.97 9.59
CA GLU A 100 -6.58 2.47 10.89
C GLU A 100 -7.91 3.20 10.74
#